data_AF-A0ABD0N6C4-F1
#
_entry.id   AF-A0ABD0N6C4-F1
#
_cell.length_a   1.000
_cell.length_b   1.000
_cell.length_c   1.000
_cell.angle_alpha   90.00
_cell.angle_beta   90.00
_cell.angle_gamma   90.00
#
_symmetry.space_group_name_H-M   'P 1'
#
loop_
_entity.id
_entity.type
_entity.pdbx_description
1 polymer ?
#
loop_
_entity_poly.entity_id
_entity_poly.type
_entity_poly.pdbx_seq_one_letter_code
_entity_poly.pdbx_strand_id
1 'polypeptide(L)'
;MAQKKGLFDQEITPVTTKYVDENGTERTITVTKDDGIRPGTTFEGLAKLRPAFKETGSTTAGNASQVSDGAAAVLIGRRSTVEKLGLPIFGILRASAVVGVPPDIMGIGPAYAIPEALNQA
;
A
#
# COMPACT_ATOMS: atom_id res chain seq x y z
N MET A 1 1.76 -12.19 -11.52
CA MET A 1 1.96 -10.95 -10.76
C MET A 1 1.05 -9.87 -11.32
N ALA A 2 0.36 -9.11 -10.46
CA ALA A 2 -0.62 -8.08 -10.84
C ALA A 2 -0.03 -6.99 -11.76
N GLN A 3 1.15 -6.46 -11.42
CA GLN A 3 1.86 -5.46 -12.23
C GLN A 3 2.16 -5.94 -13.67
N LYS A 4 2.54 -7.21 -13.88
CA LYS A 4 2.75 -7.76 -15.24
C LYS A 4 1.45 -7.86 -16.05
N LYS A 5 0.30 -7.91 -15.39
CA LYS A 5 -1.03 -7.95 -16.00
C LYS A 5 -1.62 -6.55 -16.21
N GLY A 6 -0.90 -5.48 -15.86
CA GLY A 6 -1.39 -4.10 -16.00
C GLY A 6 -2.52 -3.74 -15.02
N LEU A 7 -2.69 -4.48 -13.93
CA LEU A 7 -3.82 -4.26 -13.01
C LEU A 7 -3.72 -2.95 -12.21
N PHE A 8 -2.52 -2.38 -12.10
CA PHE A 8 -2.28 -1.10 -11.42
C PHE A 8 -2.31 0.10 -12.38
N ASP A 9 -2.37 -0.13 -13.69
CA ASP A 9 -2.26 0.92 -14.70
C ASP A 9 -3.43 1.92 -14.63
N GLN A 10 -4.57 1.51 -14.05
CA GLN A 10 -5.74 2.36 -13.87
C GLN A 10 -5.68 3.25 -12.61
N GLU A 11 -4.86 2.88 -11.62
CA GLU A 11 -4.79 3.57 -10.32
C GLU A 11 -3.48 4.35 -10.12
N ILE A 12 -2.41 4.02 -10.85
CA ILE A 12 -1.14 4.75 -10.80
C ILE A 12 -1.20 5.98 -11.71
N THR A 13 -0.92 7.16 -11.14
CA THR A 13 -0.65 8.38 -11.90
C THR A 13 0.85 8.53 -12.14
N PRO A 14 1.34 8.62 -13.40
CA PRO A 14 2.75 8.83 -13.70
C PRO A 14 3.31 10.10 -13.03
N VAL A 15 4.48 9.99 -12.42
CA VAL A 15 5.18 11.11 -11.77
C VAL A 15 6.49 11.39 -12.49
N THR A 16 6.59 12.54 -13.14
CA THR A 16 7.86 13.01 -13.72
C THR A 16 8.63 13.80 -12.67
N THR A 17 9.86 13.36 -12.39
CA THR A 17 10.72 13.97 -11.38
C THR A 17 12.20 13.87 -11.75
N LYS A 18 13.06 14.50 -10.95
CA LYS A 18 14.51 14.36 -11.03
C LYS A 18 14.96 13.14 -10.22
N TYR A 19 15.91 12.40 -10.77
CA TYR A 19 16.57 11.28 -10.11
C TYR A 19 18.07 11.45 -10.23
N VAL A 20 18.78 11.28 -9.11
CA VAL A 20 20.23 11.27 -9.06
C VAL A 20 20.68 9.83 -8.89
N ASP A 21 21.51 9.35 -9.82
CA ASP A 21 22.06 7.99 -9.73
C ASP A 21 23.21 7.88 -8.74
N GLU A 22 23.74 6.68 -8.56
CA GLU A 22 24.84 6.38 -7.63
C GLU A 22 26.14 7.15 -7.94
N ASN A 23 26.31 7.62 -9.20
CA ASN A 23 27.46 8.40 -9.63
C ASN A 23 27.24 9.92 -9.49
N GLY A 24 26.07 10.34 -8.98
CA GLY A 24 25.71 11.75 -8.85
C GLY A 24 25.17 12.38 -10.13
N THR A 25 24.86 11.59 -11.17
CA THR A 25 24.30 12.13 -12.41
C THR A 25 22.80 12.35 -12.26
N GLU A 26 22.36 13.59 -12.42
CA GLU A 26 20.94 13.95 -12.42
C GLU A 26 20.31 13.68 -13.78
N ARG A 27 19.14 13.03 -13.77
CA ARG A 27 18.30 12.82 -14.95
C ARG A 27 16.83 13.00 -14.61
N THR A 28 16.06 13.46 -15.58
CA THR A 28 14.60 13.43 -15.49
C THR A 28 14.09 12.03 -15.78
N ILE A 29 13.26 11.48 -14.90
CA ILE A 29 12.59 10.19 -15.08
C ILE A 29 11.07 10.38 -14.98
N THR A 30 10.32 9.42 -15.51
CA THR A 30 8.89 9.29 -15.23
C THR A 30 8.65 7.95 -14.55
N VAL A 31 8.21 8.00 -13.30
CA VAL A 31 7.89 6.82 -12.50
C VAL A 31 6.45 6.42 -12.81
N THR A 32 6.26 5.17 -13.25
CA THR A 32 4.97 4.63 -13.71
C THR A 32 4.61 3.29 -13.07
N LYS A 33 5.47 2.75 -12.21
CA LYS A 33 5.38 1.39 -11.66
C LYS A 33 5.95 1.36 -10.26
N ASP A 34 5.46 0.41 -9.45
CA ASP A 34 6.04 0.12 -8.15
C ASP A 34 7.41 -0.52 -8.33
N ASP A 35 8.42 0.11 -7.74
CA ASP A 35 9.81 -0.34 -7.82
C ASP A 35 10.18 -1.34 -6.72
N GLY A 36 9.33 -1.51 -5.69
CA GLY A 36 9.53 -2.41 -4.55
C GLY A 36 9.29 -3.89 -4.84
N ILE A 37 8.66 -4.22 -5.97
CA ILE A 37 8.36 -5.61 -6.36
C ILE A 37 9.66 -6.33 -6.73
N ARG A 38 9.90 -7.51 -6.12
CA ARG A 38 11.10 -8.34 -6.36
C ARG A 38 10.72 -9.70 -6.98
N PRO A 39 10.56 -9.79 -8.32
CA PRO A 39 10.34 -11.06 -8.99
C PRO A 39 11.49 -12.02 -8.70
N GLY A 40 11.18 -13.28 -8.36
CA GLY A 40 12.20 -14.26 -7.99
C GLY A 40 12.53 -14.30 -6.49
N THR A 41 11.76 -13.61 -5.64
CA THR A 41 11.77 -13.89 -4.20
C THR A 41 11.41 -15.36 -3.98
N THR A 42 12.28 -16.11 -3.30
CA THR A 42 12.08 -17.53 -2.97
C THR A 42 12.13 -17.75 -1.47
N PHE A 43 11.60 -18.88 -1.02
CA PHE A 43 11.66 -19.29 0.38
C PHE A 43 13.12 -19.38 0.87
N GLU A 44 14.01 -19.99 0.09
CA GLU A 44 15.43 -20.18 0.43
C GLU A 44 16.18 -18.84 0.51
N GLY A 45 15.79 -17.87 -0.31
CA GLY A 45 16.33 -16.51 -0.25
C GLY A 45 15.89 -15.78 1.02
N LEU A 46 14.59 -15.87 1.34
CA LEU A 46 14.01 -15.24 2.52
C LEU A 46 14.54 -15.84 3.82
N ALA A 47 14.73 -17.16 3.88
CA ALA A 47 15.22 -17.87 5.06
C ALA A 47 16.66 -17.47 5.47
N LYS A 48 17.44 -16.89 4.55
CA LYS A 48 18.80 -16.41 4.81
C LYS A 48 18.86 -14.99 5.39
N LEU A 49 17.73 -14.26 5.42
CA LEU A 49 17.70 -12.89 5.89
C LEU A 49 17.85 -12.83 7.40
N ARG A 50 18.69 -11.90 7.87
CA ARG A 50 18.90 -11.68 9.30
C ARG A 50 17.66 -11.01 9.93
N PRO A 51 17.35 -11.31 11.20
CA PRO A 51 16.32 -10.60 11.95
C PRO A 51 16.59 -9.09 12.00
N ALA A 52 15.54 -8.28 11.86
CA ALA A 52 15.63 -6.83 11.75
C ALA A 52 15.52 -6.09 13.10
N PHE A 53 14.88 -6.70 14.10
CA PHE A 53 14.51 -6.00 15.35
C PHE A 53 15.09 -6.63 16.63
N LYS A 54 15.20 -7.97 16.66
CA LYS A 54 15.71 -8.73 17.80
C LYS A 54 16.61 -9.84 17.27
N GLU A 55 17.74 -10.06 17.94
CA GLU A 55 18.76 -11.04 17.50
C GLU A 55 18.19 -12.44 17.23
N THR A 56 17.25 -12.89 18.05
CA THR A 56 16.55 -14.19 17.91
C THR A 56 15.13 -14.06 17.37
N GLY A 57 14.79 -12.92 16.76
CA GLY A 57 13.47 -12.65 16.21
C GLY A 57 13.23 -13.32 14.86
N SER A 58 11.97 -13.31 14.40
CA SER A 58 11.57 -13.87 13.10
C SER A 58 11.26 -12.81 12.05
N THR A 59 11.11 -11.54 12.44
CA THR A 59 10.85 -10.45 11.50
C THR A 59 12.14 -10.03 10.80
N THR A 60 12.12 -10.01 9.47
CA THR A 60 13.25 -9.65 8.60
C THR A 60 12.79 -8.60 7.59
N ALA A 61 13.73 -8.01 6.85
CA ALA A 61 13.41 -7.09 5.77
C ALA A 61 12.60 -7.73 4.62
N GLY A 62 12.56 -9.07 4.53
CA GLY A 62 11.83 -9.79 3.47
C GLY A 62 10.41 -10.20 3.84
N ASN A 63 10.04 -10.16 5.13
CA ASN A 63 8.68 -10.47 5.59
C ASN A 63 7.98 -9.28 6.28
N ALA A 64 8.64 -8.13 6.33
CA ALA A 64 8.06 -6.85 6.70
C ALA A 64 7.78 -6.00 5.45
N SER A 65 6.90 -5.01 5.57
CA SER A 65 6.70 -4.00 4.53
C SER A 65 7.97 -3.15 4.34
N GLN A 66 8.24 -2.76 3.10
CA GLN A 66 9.31 -1.80 2.81
C GLN A 66 8.94 -0.41 3.33
N VAL A 67 9.96 0.39 3.65
CA VAL A 67 9.79 1.84 3.76
C VAL A 67 9.71 2.38 2.34
N SER A 68 8.70 3.20 2.05
CA SER A 68 8.40 3.64 0.69
C SER A 68 7.87 5.06 0.69
N ASP A 69 8.13 5.78 -0.41
CA ASP A 69 7.64 7.13 -0.65
C ASP A 69 6.45 7.08 -1.63
N GLY A 70 5.36 7.78 -1.30
CA GLY A 70 4.17 7.79 -2.14
C GLY A 70 3.05 8.69 -1.62
N ALA A 71 2.03 8.89 -2.46
CA ALA A 71 0.82 9.65 -2.12
C ALA A 71 -0.41 9.01 -2.79
N ALA A 72 -1.58 9.20 -2.18
CA ALA A 72 -2.87 8.78 -2.72
C ALA A 72 -3.96 9.81 -2.40
N ALA A 73 -4.98 9.90 -3.25
CA ALA A 73 -6.12 10.79 -3.05
C ALA A 73 -7.43 10.08 -3.42
N VAL A 74 -8.49 10.32 -2.64
CA VAL A 74 -9.86 9.83 -2.90
C VAL A 74 -10.82 11.01 -2.82
N LEU A 75 -11.59 11.24 -3.89
CA LEU A 75 -12.65 12.26 -3.89
C LEU A 75 -13.94 11.64 -3.37
N ILE A 76 -14.45 12.18 -2.26
CA ILE A 76 -15.70 11.74 -1.63
C ILE A 76 -16.72 12.87 -1.71
N GLY A 77 -17.97 12.54 -2.05
CA GLY A 77 -19.06 13.50 -2.12
C GLY A 77 -20.40 12.88 -1.77
N ARG A 78 -21.35 13.72 -1.33
CA ARG A 78 -22.74 13.30 -1.15
C ARG A 78 -23.31 12.84 -2.50
N ARG A 79 -23.98 11.69 -2.54
CA ARG A 79 -24.62 11.12 -3.75
C ARG A 79 -25.37 12.17 -4.58
N SER A 80 -26.25 12.94 -3.95
CA SER A 80 -27.05 13.95 -4.65
C SER A 80 -26.22 15.03 -5.35
N THR A 81 -25.06 15.39 -4.78
CA THR A 81 -24.15 16.37 -5.39
C THR A 81 -23.39 15.76 -6.55
N VAL A 82 -22.89 14.53 -6.39
CA VAL A 82 -22.18 13.77 -7.44
C VAL A 82 -23.11 13.56 -8.66
N GLU A 83 -24.36 13.17 -8.42
CA GLU A 83 -25.40 13.00 -9.45
C GLU A 83 -25.75 14.33 -10.13
N LYS A 84 -25.95 15.42 -9.36
CA LYS A 84 -26.20 16.77 -9.92
C LYS A 84 -25.06 17.26 -10.80
N LEU A 85 -23.81 16.94 -10.46
CA LEU A 85 -22.63 17.29 -11.22
C LEU A 85 -22.35 16.33 -12.39
N GLY A 86 -23.13 15.25 -12.54
CA GLY A 86 -22.93 14.27 -13.61
C GLY A 86 -21.63 13.47 -13.50
N LEU A 87 -21.07 13.35 -12.30
CA LEU A 87 -19.81 12.64 -12.06
C LEU A 87 -20.04 11.12 -11.90
N PRO A 88 -19.12 10.26 -12.36
CA PRO A 88 -19.23 8.82 -12.19
C PRO A 88 -19.08 8.41 -10.71
N ILE A 89 -19.81 7.38 -10.29
CA ILE A 89 -19.70 6.80 -8.95
C ILE A 89 -18.88 5.52 -9.03
N PHE A 90 -17.66 5.55 -8.47
CA PHE A 90 -16.78 4.38 -8.42
C PHE A 90 -17.17 3.39 -7.31
N GLY A 91 -17.59 3.90 -6.15
CA GLY A 91 -17.93 3.09 -4.99
C GLY A 91 -18.75 3.87 -3.96
N ILE A 92 -19.21 3.16 -2.92
CA ILE A 92 -20.02 3.72 -1.84
C ILE A 92 -19.39 3.30 -0.52
N LEU A 93 -19.01 4.27 0.31
CA LEU A 93 -18.61 4.01 1.70
C LEU A 93 -19.84 3.59 2.51
N ARG A 94 -19.88 2.33 2.97
CA ARG A 94 -21.00 1.77 3.74
C ARG A 94 -20.80 1.89 5.24
N ALA A 95 -19.64 1.46 5.72
CA ALA A 95 -19.30 1.47 7.12
C ALA A 95 -17.80 1.77 7.30
N SER A 96 -17.45 2.24 8.49
CA SER A 96 -16.08 2.42 8.95
C SER A 96 -16.05 2.21 10.45
N ALA A 97 -15.18 1.32 10.92
CA ALA A 97 -15.04 1.02 12.34
C ALA A 97 -13.61 1.25 12.81
N VAL A 98 -13.49 1.76 14.03
CA VAL A 98 -12.22 1.94 14.73
C VAL A 98 -12.36 1.30 16.10
N VAL A 99 -11.41 0.43 16.45
CA VAL A 99 -11.40 -0.31 17.71
C VAL A 99 -10.03 -0.21 18.37
N GLY A 100 -9.98 -0.25 19.70
CA GLY A 100 -8.75 -0.30 20.47
C GLY A 100 -8.31 -1.75 20.73
N VAL A 101 -7.01 -2.00 20.67
CA VAL A 101 -6.36 -3.25 21.08
C VAL A 101 -5.09 -2.92 21.89
N PRO A 102 -4.53 -3.88 22.65
CA PRO A 102 -3.28 -3.64 23.35
C PRO A 102 -2.14 -3.24 22.39
N PRO A 103 -1.35 -2.21 22.72
CA PRO A 103 -0.36 -1.63 21.79
C PRO A 103 0.82 -2.55 21.49
N ASP A 104 1.18 -3.45 22.41
CA ASP A 104 2.25 -4.43 22.28
C ASP A 104 1.98 -5.52 21.23
N ILE A 105 0.70 -5.75 20.90
CA ILE A 105 0.23 -6.71 19.88
C ILE A 105 -0.67 -6.05 18.83
N MET A 106 -0.47 -4.75 18.57
CA MET A 106 -1.34 -3.92 17.71
C MET A 106 -1.70 -4.52 16.35
N GLY A 107 -0.86 -5.41 15.80
CA GLY A 107 -1.09 -6.09 14.52
C GLY A 107 -2.37 -6.94 14.46
N ILE A 108 -3.01 -7.24 15.60
CA ILE A 108 -4.29 -7.97 15.64
C ILE A 108 -5.51 -7.08 15.33
N GLY A 109 -5.36 -5.76 15.25
CA GLY A 109 -6.46 -4.80 15.07
C GLY A 109 -7.50 -5.19 14.01
N PRO A 110 -7.09 -5.61 12.79
CA PRO A 110 -8.04 -6.04 11.75
C PRO A 110 -8.97 -7.19 12.17
N ALA A 111 -8.52 -8.12 13.02
CA ALA A 111 -9.35 -9.23 13.48
C ALA A 111 -10.56 -8.78 14.31
N TYR A 112 -10.51 -7.57 14.88
CA TYR A 112 -11.58 -6.95 15.67
C TYR A 112 -12.32 -5.87 14.89
N ALA A 113 -11.60 -5.07 14.10
CA ALA A 113 -12.18 -3.97 13.32
C ALA A 113 -13.07 -4.47 12.17
N ILE A 114 -12.71 -5.58 11.53
CA ILE A 114 -13.47 -6.12 10.38
C ILE A 114 -14.87 -6.58 10.81
N PRO A 115 -15.04 -7.44 11.84
CA PRO A 115 -16.39 -7.82 12.31
C PRO A 115 -17.25 -6.60 12.70
N GLU A 116 -16.65 -5.60 13.36
CA GLU A 116 -17.36 -4.38 13.75
C GLU A 116 -17.84 -3.57 12.54
N ALA A 117 -16.98 -3.37 11.53
CA ALA A 117 -17.36 -2.69 10.30
C ALA A 117 -18.47 -3.44 9.55
N LEU A 118 -18.44 -4.78 9.55
CA LEU A 118 -19.47 -5.61 8.91
C LEU A 118 -20.82 -5.54 9.65
N ASN A 119 -20.83 -5.44 10.97
CA ASN A 119 -22.07 -5.29 11.76
C ASN A 119 -22.76 -3.93 11.53
N GLN A 120 -22.01 -2.90 11.12
CA GLN A 120 -22.52 -1.55 10.85
C GLN A 120 -22.97 -1.34 9.40
N ALA A 121 -22.62 -2.25 8.48
CA ALA A 121 -22.83 -2.13 7.03
C ALA A 121 -24.21 -2.62 6.57
#